data_AF-A0A3S1FIP0-F1
#
_entry.id   AF-A0A3S1FIP0-F1
#
_cell.length_a   1.000
_cell.length_b   1.000
_cell.length_c   1.000
_cell.angle_alpha   90.00
_cell.angle_beta   90.00
_cell.angle_gamma   90.00
#
_symmetry.space_group_name_H-M   'P 1'
#
loop_
_entity.id
_entity.type
_entity.pdbx_description
1 polymer ?
#
loop_
_entity_poly.entity_id
_entity_poly.type
_entity_poly.pdbx_seq_one_letter_code
_entity_poly.pdbx_strand_id
1 'polypeptide(L)'
;TISAKSLAGPWRMDGTLRLDGLRTAVTASTGKAEGNGQMRLRLKADPDAYPLVIETDGNAGIVNGAAVYSGQFKISGADKNSAELRGTDGETVKVSAGKPDPGFRLNGKFSLDHQKLGVDEFRFET
;
A
#
# COMPACT_ATOMS: atom_id res chain seq x y z
N THR A 1 15.17 3.01 2.36
CA THR A 1 16.19 2.15 1.72
C THR A 1 15.69 1.67 0.39
N ILE A 2 16.58 1.57 -0.60
CA ILE A 2 16.28 0.98 -1.92
C ILE A 2 17.31 -0.12 -2.16
N SER A 3 16.88 -1.26 -2.71
CA SER A 3 17.77 -2.37 -3.05
C SER A 3 17.39 -2.99 -4.39
N ALA A 4 18.41 -3.32 -5.20
CA ALA A 4 18.27 -3.93 -6.51
C ALA A 4 19.57 -4.63 -6.92
N LYS A 5 19.47 -5.68 -7.74
CA LYS A 5 20.66 -6.27 -8.40
C LYS A 5 21.05 -5.52 -9.68
N SER A 6 20.12 -4.77 -10.27
CA SER A 6 20.34 -3.92 -11.45
C SER A 6 19.21 -2.89 -11.58
N LEU A 7 19.42 -1.84 -12.39
CA LEU A 7 18.38 -0.85 -12.71
C LEU A 7 17.21 -1.44 -13.53
N ALA A 8 17.37 -2.62 -14.12
CA ALA A 8 16.31 -3.30 -14.86
C ALA A 8 15.60 -4.39 -14.03
N GLY A 9 16.11 -4.68 -12.84
CA GLY A 9 15.72 -5.84 -12.03
C GLY A 9 14.66 -5.52 -10.99
N PRO A 10 14.16 -6.55 -10.30
CA PRO A 10 13.24 -6.36 -9.18
C PRO A 10 13.83 -5.39 -8.15
N TRP A 11 13.12 -4.30 -7.91
CA TRP A 11 13.47 -3.31 -6.91
C TRP A 11 12.65 -3.55 -5.67
N ARG A 12 13.25 -3.32 -4.51
CA ARG A 12 12.51 -3.13 -3.26
C ARG A 12 12.86 -1.77 -2.68
N MET A 13 11.83 -1.04 -2.30
CA MET A 13 11.92 0.24 -1.62
C MET A 13 11.09 0.17 -0.35
N ASP A 14 11.68 0.60 0.76
CA ASP A 14 11.00 0.77 2.04
C ASP A 14 11.34 2.17 2.56
N GLY A 15 10.35 2.92 3.05
CA GLY A 15 10.61 4.26 3.54
C GLY A 15 9.36 4.96 4.07
N THR A 16 9.48 6.27 4.26
CA THR A 16 8.38 7.14 4.64
C THR A 16 8.29 8.29 3.66
N LEU A 17 7.09 8.60 3.20
CA LEU A 17 6.79 9.74 2.35
C LEU A 17 5.86 10.70 3.09
N ARG A 18 5.77 11.94 2.61
CA ARG A 18 4.70 12.85 2.98
C ARG A 18 3.79 13.05 1.77
N LEU A 19 2.54 12.60 1.88
CA LEU A 19 1.49 12.85 0.90
C LEU A 19 0.61 13.95 1.47
N ASP A 20 0.61 15.13 0.85
CA ASP A 20 -0.09 16.32 1.38
C ASP A 20 0.26 16.65 2.84
N GLY A 21 1.54 16.47 3.20
CA GLY A 21 2.04 16.68 4.57
C GLY A 21 1.82 15.49 5.52
N LEU A 22 0.98 14.52 5.15
CA LEU A 22 0.72 13.33 5.95
C LEU A 22 1.86 12.32 5.84
N ARG A 23 2.48 11.99 6.98
CA ARG A 23 3.50 10.95 7.04
C ARG A 23 2.88 9.58 6.78
N THR A 24 3.47 8.88 5.82
CA THR A 24 2.98 7.58 5.35
C THR A 24 4.17 6.64 5.22
N ALA A 25 4.14 5.53 5.95
CA ALA A 25 5.08 4.45 5.70
C ALA A 25 4.73 3.77 4.37
N VAL A 26 5.73 3.53 3.54
CA VAL A 26 5.55 2.95 2.21
C VAL A 26 6.52 1.79 1.99
N THR A 27 6.01 0.74 1.36
CA THR A 27 6.83 -0.30 0.77
C THR A 27 6.42 -0.49 -0.68
N ALA A 28 7.40 -0.58 -1.57
CA ALA A 28 7.18 -0.80 -2.98
C ALA A 28 8.09 -1.91 -3.48
N SER A 29 7.56 -2.76 -4.36
CA SER A 29 8.35 -3.77 -5.04
C SER A 29 7.98 -3.87 -6.51
N THR A 30 9.00 -4.02 -7.35
CA THR A 30 8.81 -4.22 -8.78
C THR A 30 9.19 -5.64 -9.20
N GLY A 31 8.56 -6.12 -10.26
CA GLY A 31 8.99 -7.29 -11.01
C GLY A 31 10.16 -6.97 -11.94
N LYS A 32 10.58 -7.96 -12.73
CA LYS A 32 11.48 -7.75 -13.85
C LYS A 32 10.75 -6.94 -14.92
N ALA A 33 11.42 -5.96 -15.53
CA ALA A 33 10.89 -5.29 -16.70
C ALA A 33 10.70 -6.29 -17.86
N GLU A 34 9.53 -6.26 -18.48
CA GLU A 34 9.20 -7.01 -19.68
C GLU A 34 9.80 -6.35 -20.93
N GLY A 35 9.84 -7.07 -22.06
CA GLY A 35 10.38 -6.54 -23.32
C GLY A 35 9.63 -5.33 -23.89
N ASN A 36 8.40 -5.11 -23.42
CA ASN A 36 7.55 -3.95 -23.77
C ASN A 36 7.76 -2.74 -22.82
N GLY A 37 8.68 -2.83 -21.85
CA GLY A 37 8.94 -1.77 -20.86
C GLY A 37 7.94 -1.71 -19.71
N GLN A 38 6.96 -2.62 -19.64
CA GLN A 38 6.09 -2.76 -18.48
C GLN A 38 6.78 -3.56 -17.38
N MET A 39 6.37 -3.31 -16.13
CA MET A 39 6.80 -4.08 -14.98
C MET A 39 5.65 -4.20 -13.98
N ARG A 40 5.56 -5.36 -13.32
CA ARG A 40 4.67 -5.48 -12.17
C ARG A 40 5.14 -4.55 -11.06
N LEU A 41 4.23 -3.81 -10.45
CA LEU A 41 4.46 -2.93 -9.30
C LEU A 41 3.45 -3.26 -8.21
N ARG A 42 3.97 -3.52 -7.02
CA ARG A 42 3.21 -3.62 -5.78
C ARG A 42 3.56 -2.48 -4.85
N LEU A 43 2.56 -1.79 -4.33
CA LEU A 43 2.72 -0.69 -3.37
C LEU A 43 1.87 -1.00 -2.14
N LYS A 44 2.42 -0.73 -0.96
CA LYS A 44 1.67 -0.65 0.29
C LYS A 44 1.93 0.72 0.91
N ALA A 45 0.87 1.38 1.34
CA ALA A 45 0.90 2.65 2.03
C ALA A 45 0.14 2.55 3.35
N ASP A 46 0.77 3.02 4.42
CA ASP A 46 0.28 3.00 5.79
C ASP A 46 0.38 4.42 6.38
N PRO A 47 -0.65 5.27 6.19
CA PRO A 47 -0.65 6.67 6.62
C PRO A 47 -0.84 6.81 8.14
N ASP A 48 0.04 7.52 8.84
CA ASP A 48 0.04 7.60 10.31
C ASP A 48 -1.31 8.11 10.88
N ALA A 49 -1.95 9.08 10.23
CA ALA A 49 -3.17 9.72 10.73
C ALA A 49 -4.47 8.95 10.45
N TYR A 50 -4.45 7.92 9.59
CA TYR A 50 -5.64 7.15 9.27
C TYR A 50 -5.47 5.68 9.66
N PRO A 51 -6.45 5.06 10.34
CA PRO A 51 -6.42 3.65 10.72
C PRO A 51 -6.77 2.77 9.51
N LEU A 52 -5.98 2.88 8.44
CA LEU A 52 -6.15 2.11 7.22
C LEU A 52 -4.81 1.74 6.59
N VAL A 53 -4.83 0.72 5.77
CA VAL A 53 -3.73 0.32 4.88
C VAL A 53 -4.26 0.31 3.46
N ILE A 54 -3.47 0.85 2.53
CA ILE A 54 -3.74 0.83 1.09
C ILE A 54 -2.71 -0.08 0.44
N GLU A 55 -3.17 -1.03 -0.37
CA GLU A 55 -2.34 -1.94 -1.16
C GLU A 55 -2.75 -1.85 -2.63
N THR A 56 -1.78 -1.80 -3.54
CA THR A 56 -2.02 -1.92 -4.98
C THR A 56 -1.10 -2.98 -5.58
N ASP A 57 -1.60 -3.72 -6.56
CA ASP A 57 -0.84 -4.69 -7.36
C ASP A 57 -1.27 -4.58 -8.83
N GLY A 58 -0.33 -4.24 -9.70
CA GLY A 58 -0.63 -3.97 -11.11
C GLY A 58 0.60 -3.90 -11.98
N ASN A 59 0.41 -3.49 -13.23
CA ASN A 59 1.49 -3.25 -14.18
C ASN A 59 1.69 -1.76 -14.40
N ALA A 60 2.92 -1.30 -14.17
CA ALA A 60 3.37 0.05 -14.44
C ALA A 60 4.28 0.07 -15.68
N GLY A 61 4.27 1.15 -16.44
CA GLY A 61 5.13 1.30 -17.61
C GLY A 61 5.04 2.68 -18.23
N ILE A 62 5.76 2.88 -19.33
CA ILE A 62 5.68 4.08 -20.14
C ILE A 62 5.00 3.74 -21.47
N VAL A 63 3.86 4.36 -21.76
CA VAL A 63 3.14 4.24 -23.03
C VAL A 63 3.11 5.60 -23.70
N ASN A 64 3.63 5.70 -24.92
CA ASN A 64 3.72 6.95 -25.68
C ASN A 64 4.39 8.10 -24.89
N GLY A 65 5.40 7.78 -24.08
CA GLY A 65 6.12 8.75 -23.25
C GLY A 65 5.43 9.14 -21.94
N ALA A 66 4.25 8.60 -21.63
CA ALA A 66 3.53 8.86 -20.39
C ALA A 66 3.56 7.65 -19.45
N ALA A 67 3.68 7.91 -18.15
CA ALA A 67 3.56 6.87 -17.13
C ALA A 67 2.12 6.36 -17.04
N VAL A 68 1.97 5.05 -17.02
CA VAL A 68 0.69 4.37 -16.79
C VAL A 68 0.86 3.34 -15.68
N TYR A 69 -0.19 3.15 -14.88
CA TYR A 69 -0.26 2.11 -13.85
C TYR A 69 -1.70 1.61 -13.74
N SER A 70 -1.92 0.30 -13.92
CA SER A 70 -3.25 -0.28 -13.80
C SER A 70 -3.19 -1.62 -13.08
N GLY A 71 -4.20 -1.90 -12.27
CA GLY A 71 -4.22 -3.13 -11.48
C GLY A 71 -5.39 -3.20 -10.53
N GLN A 72 -5.16 -3.92 -9.44
CA GLN A 72 -6.11 -4.07 -8.34
C GLN A 72 -5.65 -3.24 -7.15
N PHE A 73 -6.60 -2.72 -6.40
CA PHE A 73 -6.35 -2.09 -5.11
C PHE A 73 -7.17 -2.75 -4.02
N LYS A 74 -6.64 -2.67 -2.80
CA LYS A 74 -7.29 -3.05 -1.56
C LYS A 74 -7.04 -1.97 -0.52
N ILE A 75 -8.09 -1.59 0.18
CA ILE A 75 -8.03 -0.76 1.37
C ILE A 75 -8.65 -1.55 2.50
N SER A 76 -8.02 -1.54 3.66
CA SER A 76 -8.53 -2.23 4.84
C SER A 76 -8.36 -1.36 6.07
N GLY A 77 -9.35 -1.38 6.96
CA GLY A 77 -9.20 -0.85 8.30
C GLY A 77 -8.02 -1.53 9.02
N ALA A 78 -7.20 -0.75 9.69
CA ALA A 78 -6.10 -1.20 10.51
C ALA A 78 -6.33 -0.77 11.95
N ASP A 79 -6.31 -1.71 12.89
CA ASP A 79 -6.32 -1.37 14.30
C ASP A 79 -4.95 -0.79 14.67
N LYS A 80 -4.89 0.54 14.77
CA LYS A 80 -3.70 1.29 15.23
C LYS A 80 -3.75 1.61 16.71
N ASN A 81 -4.84 1.25 17.40
CA ASN A 81 -5.08 1.52 18.82
C ASN A 81 -4.70 0.36 19.73
N SER A 82 -4.02 -0.68 19.21
CA SER A 82 -3.35 -1.69 20.04
C SER A 82 -2.11 -1.09 20.73
N ALA A 83 -2.30 -0.03 21.51
CA ALA A 83 -1.30 0.42 22.47
C ALA A 83 -1.26 -0.63 23.58
N GLU A 84 -0.12 -1.31 23.72
CA GLU A 84 0.20 -2.09 24.91
C GLU A 84 0.25 -1.11 26.09
N LEU A 85 -0.83 -1.07 26.88
CA LEU A 85 -0.83 -0.36 28.15
C LEU A 85 0.20 -1.04 29.05
N ARG A 86 1.34 -0.40 29.26
CA ARG A 86 2.28 -0.79 30.32
C ARG A 86 1.56 -0.60 31.66
N GLY A 87 1.33 -1.70 32.38
CA GLY A 87 0.86 -1.62 33.76
C GLY A 87 1.87 -0.85 34.62
N THR A 88 1.40 -0.28 35.72
CA THR A 88 2.25 0.43 36.70
C THR A 88 3.34 -0.44 37.34
N ASP A 89 3.30 -1.75 37.09
CA ASP A 89 4.15 -2.76 37.71
C ASP A 89 5.13 -3.39 36.70
N GLY A 90 5.20 -2.87 35.47
CA GLY A 90 6.16 -3.30 34.44
C GLY A 90 5.78 -4.60 33.70
N GLU A 91 4.66 -5.22 34.02
CA GLU A 91 4.15 -6.40 33.29
C GLU A 91 3.17 -5.98 32.18
N THR A 92 3.36 -6.53 30.98
CA THR A 92 2.47 -6.28 29.84
C THR A 92 1.14 -7.00 30.08
N VAL A 93 0.09 -6.26 30.42
CA VAL A 93 -1.27 -6.81 30.42
C VAL A 93 -1.66 -7.02 28.95
N LYS A 94 -1.63 -8.26 28.49
CA LYS A 94 -2.29 -8.64 27.24
C LYS A 94 -3.79 -8.48 27.45
N VAL A 95 -4.31 -7.31 27.11
CA VAL A 95 -5.74 -7.21 26.81
C VAL A 95 -5.95 -8.12 25.61
N SER A 96 -6.61 -9.25 25.84
CA SER A 96 -7.16 -10.07 24.78
C SER A 96 -8.16 -9.19 24.04
N ALA A 97 -7.67 -8.42 23.07
CA ALA A 97 -8.53 -7.82 22.06
C ALA A 97 -9.26 -9.01 21.46
N GLY A 98 -10.54 -9.15 21.79
CA GLY A 98 -11.43 -10.08 21.10
C GLY A 98 -11.22 -9.89 19.61
N LYS A 99 -11.31 -10.99 18.84
CA LYS A 99 -11.05 -11.06 17.40
C LYS A 99 -11.37 -9.70 16.75
N PRO A 100 -10.37 -8.96 16.23
CA PRO A 100 -10.59 -7.61 15.72
C PRO A 100 -11.82 -7.66 14.85
N ASP A 101 -12.80 -6.79 15.13
CA ASP A 101 -13.95 -6.61 14.25
C ASP A 101 -13.40 -6.56 12.83
N PRO A 102 -13.86 -7.40 11.88
CA PRO A 102 -13.37 -7.36 10.51
C PRO A 102 -13.61 -5.96 9.97
N GLY A 103 -12.65 -5.06 10.18
CA GLY A 103 -12.78 -3.66 9.81
C GLY A 103 -13.09 -3.56 8.33
N PHE A 104 -13.62 -2.40 7.93
CA PHE A 104 -14.06 -2.20 6.56
C PHE A 104 -13.00 -2.64 5.54
N ARG A 105 -13.45 -3.22 4.43
CA ARG A 105 -12.62 -3.57 3.29
C ARG A 105 -13.20 -2.95 2.03
N LEU A 106 -12.32 -2.37 1.22
CA LEU A 106 -12.66 -1.86 -0.09
C LEU A 106 -11.69 -2.44 -1.10
N ASN A 107 -12.20 -3.19 -2.07
CA ASN A 107 -11.38 -3.79 -3.13
C ASN A 107 -11.88 -3.33 -4.49
N GLY A 108 -11.02 -3.18 -5.48
CA GLY A 108 -11.45 -2.81 -6.82
C GLY A 108 -10.32 -2.84 -7.84
N LYS A 109 -10.64 -2.36 -9.04
CA LYS A 109 -9.67 -2.15 -10.12
C LYS A 109 -9.44 -0.67 -10.33
N PHE A 110 -8.22 -0.31 -10.71
CA PHE A 110 -7.88 1.06 -11.04
C PHE A 110 -7.07 1.15 -12.33
N SER A 111 -7.16 2.32 -12.96
CA SER A 111 -6.26 2.77 -14.02
C SER A 111 -5.76 4.17 -13.68
N LEU A 112 -4.46 4.39 -13.77
CA LEU A 112 -3.81 5.67 -13.54
C LEU A 112 -2.97 6.00 -14.77
N ASP A 113 -3.21 7.17 -15.33
CA ASP A 113 -2.36 7.80 -16.32
C ASP A 113 -2.02 9.23 -15.87
N HIS A 114 -1.39 10.01 -16.75
CA HIS A 114 -1.01 11.39 -16.44
C HIS A 114 -2.20 12.39 -16.42
N GLN A 115 -3.40 11.95 -16.82
CA GLN A 115 -4.60 12.78 -16.92
C GLN A 115 -5.60 12.46 -15.80
N LYS A 116 -5.73 11.20 -15.41
CA LYS A 116 -6.74 10.75 -14.46
C LYS A 116 -6.34 9.50 -13.69
N LEU A 117 -6.99 9.38 -12.52
CA LEU A 117 -7.17 8.12 -11.81
C LEU A 117 -8.62 7.65 -12.02
N GLY A 118 -8.79 6.49 -12.65
CA GLY A 118 -10.08 5.84 -12.86
C GLY A 118 -10.27 4.65 -11.94
N VAL A 119 -11.49 4.51 -11.39
CA VAL A 119 -11.96 3.35 -10.62
C VAL A 119 -13.37 3.04 -11.10
N ASP A 120 -13.49 2.05 -12.00
CA ASP A 120 -14.78 1.73 -12.64
C ASP A 120 -15.62 0.76 -11.81
N GLU A 121 -14.98 -0.12 -11.03
CA GLU A 121 -15.65 -1.14 -10.22
C GLU A 121 -14.93 -1.29 -8.87
N PHE A 122 -15.72 -1.27 -7.80
CA PHE A 122 -15.25 -1.56 -6.44
C PHE A 122 -16.31 -2.28 -5.62
N ARG A 123 -15.85 -2.99 -4.59
CA ARG A 123 -16.67 -3.67 -3.59
C ARG A 123 -16.28 -3.19 -2.20
N PHE A 124 -17.27 -2.74 -1.45
CA PHE A 124 -17.14 -2.38 -0.04
C PHE A 124 -17.78 -3.47 0.83
N GLU A 125 -17.07 -3.89 1.88
CA GLU A 125 -17.49 -4.90 2.85
C GLU A 125 -17.26 -4.35 4.26
N THR A 126 -18.18 -4.60 5.19
CA THR A 126 -18.11 -4.19 6.60
C THR A 126 -18.61 -5.29 7.51
#